data_AF-A0A7K7CQE9-F1
#
_entry.id   AF-A0A7K7CQE9-F1
#
_cell.length_a   1.000
_cell.length_b   1.000
_cell.length_c   1.000
_cell.angle_alpha   90.00
_cell.angle_beta   90.00
_cell.angle_gamma   90.00
#
_symmetry.space_group_name_H-M   'P 1'
#
loop_
_entity.id
_entity.type
_entity.pdbx_description
1 polymer ?
#
loop_
_entity_poly.entity_id
_entity_poly.type
_entity_poly.pdbx_seq_one_letter_code
_entity_poly.pdbx_strand_id
1 'polypeptide(L)'
;EEEPFQVRLADGPGRCAGRVEVLHLGRWGTVCDDTWDLAAARVTCRQLGCGTAVSAPGSARFGPGTDPIWLDGTHCTGEELTLAQC
;
A
#
# COMPACT_ATOMS: atom_id res chain seq x y z
N GLU A 1 -4.59 18.92 13.59
CA GLU A 1 -5.07 17.53 13.68
C GLU A 1 -4.04 16.58 13.09
N GLU A 2 -3.88 15.38 13.65
CA GLU A 2 -3.13 14.32 12.97
C GLU A 2 -4.06 13.72 11.91
N GLU A 3 -3.73 13.90 10.63
CA GLU A 3 -4.51 13.29 9.56
C GLU A 3 -4.38 11.76 9.66
N PRO A 4 -5.49 11.01 9.64
CA PRO A 4 -5.42 9.56 9.75
C PRO A 4 -4.62 9.00 8.57
N PHE A 5 -3.68 8.10 8.86
CA PHE A 5 -2.95 7.38 7.81
C PHE A 5 -3.91 6.47 7.05
N GLN A 6 -4.35 6.90 5.87
CA GLN A 6 -5.29 6.17 5.04
C GLN A 6 -4.57 5.46 3.90
N VAL A 7 -5.00 4.24 3.63
CA VAL A 7 -4.52 3.42 2.53
C VAL A 7 -5.70 3.08 1.63
N ARG A 8 -5.47 2.99 0.32
CA ARG A 8 -6.45 2.47 -0.64
C ARG A 8 -5.78 1.64 -1.73
N LEU A 9 -6.58 0.84 -2.42
CA LEU A 9 -6.17 0.13 -3.63
C LEU A 9 -6.83 0.78 -4.85
N ALA A 10 -6.02 1.18 -5.83
CA ALA A 10 -6.46 1.82 -7.06
C ALA A 10 -6.17 0.95 -8.30
N ASP A 11 -6.91 1.16 -9.40
CA ASP A 11 -6.65 0.55 -10.71
C ASP A 11 -6.55 -0.98 -10.76
N GLY A 12 -7.14 -1.67 -9.79
CA GLY A 12 -7.25 -3.13 -9.81
C GLY A 12 -8.67 -3.63 -10.09
N PRO A 13 -8.82 -4.96 -10.27
CA PRO A 13 -10.07 -5.57 -10.69
C PRO A 13 -11.17 -5.59 -9.61
N GLY A 14 -10.92 -5.08 -8.40
CA GLY A 14 -11.90 -5.04 -7.33
C GLY A 14 -11.35 -4.41 -6.04
N ARG A 15 -12.18 -4.35 -4.99
CA ARG A 15 -11.84 -3.61 -3.74
C ARG A 15 -10.55 -4.07 -3.04
N CYS A 16 -10.12 -5.31 -3.29
CA CYS A 16 -9.00 -5.97 -2.61
C CYS A 16 -7.82 -6.27 -3.54
N ALA A 17 -7.76 -5.63 -4.70
CA ALA A 17 -6.64 -5.74 -5.64
C ALA A 17 -6.41 -4.39 -6.30
N GLY A 18 -5.14 -4.00 -6.45
CA GLY A 18 -4.78 -2.73 -7.09
C GLY A 18 -3.40 -2.23 -6.67
N ARG A 19 -3.03 -1.07 -7.20
CA ARG A 19 -1.89 -0.25 -6.76
C ARG A 19 -2.18 0.29 -5.37
N VAL A 20 -1.20 0.21 -4.49
CA VAL A 20 -1.29 0.77 -3.14
C VAL A 20 -1.05 2.27 -3.18
N GLU A 21 -1.99 3.02 -2.62
CA GLU A 21 -1.89 4.46 -2.46
C GLU A 21 -2.11 4.84 -0.99
N VAL A 22 -1.37 5.84 -0.53
CA VAL A 22 -1.38 6.34 0.84
C VAL A 22 -1.78 7.81 0.82
N LEU A 23 -2.64 8.23 1.75
CA LEU A 23 -2.97 9.64 1.95
C LEU A 23 -1.99 10.24 2.96
N HIS A 24 -1.27 11.27 2.53
CA HIS A 24 -0.38 12.05 3.38
C HIS A 24 -0.51 13.54 3.04
N LEU A 25 -0.67 14.39 4.05
CA LEU A 25 -0.83 15.85 3.90
C LEU A 25 -1.94 16.23 2.89
N GLY A 26 -3.10 15.57 3.00
CA GLY A 26 -4.25 15.78 2.12
C GLY A 26 -4.07 15.32 0.66
N ARG A 27 -2.97 14.64 0.31
CA ARG A 27 -2.70 14.18 -1.05
C ARG A 27 -2.39 12.68 -1.11
N TRP A 28 -3.00 11.99 -2.07
CA TRP A 28 -2.69 10.60 -2.36
C TRP A 28 -1.33 10.47 -3.04
N GLY A 29 -0.63 9.39 -2.76
CA GLY A 29 0.64 9.06 -3.40
C GLY A 29 0.92 7.57 -3.35
N THR A 30 1.89 7.13 -4.12
CA THR A 30 2.22 5.71 -4.32
C THR A 30 3.28 5.22 -3.34
N VAL A 31 3.43 3.89 -3.31
CA VAL A 31 4.52 3.19 -2.62
C VAL A 31 5.53 2.70 -3.66
N CYS A 32 6.82 2.90 -3.41
CA CYS A 32 7.90 2.38 -4.26
C CYS A 32 7.93 0.84 -4.20
N ASP A 33 8.23 0.18 -5.33
CA ASP A 33 8.23 -1.27 -5.43
C ASP A 33 9.58 -1.93 -5.05
N ASP A 34 10.63 -1.14 -4.84
CA ASP A 34 11.99 -1.64 -4.57
C ASP A 34 12.08 -2.60 -3.37
N THR A 35 11.30 -2.34 -2.31
CA THR A 35 11.20 -3.21 -1.13
C THR A 35 9.79 -3.75 -0.90
N TRP A 36 8.91 -3.61 -1.89
CA TRP A 36 7.53 -4.05 -1.76
C TRP A 36 7.44 -5.57 -1.84
N ASP A 37 7.00 -6.19 -0.74
CA ASP A 37 6.97 -7.64 -0.62
C ASP A 37 5.63 -8.18 -0.10
N LEU A 38 5.56 -9.50 0.07
CA LEU A 38 4.34 -10.16 0.55
C LEU A 38 3.99 -9.79 1.99
N ALA A 39 4.98 -9.43 2.82
CA ALA A 39 4.74 -8.99 4.19
C ALA A 39 4.05 -7.62 4.20
N ALA A 40 4.53 -6.65 3.42
CA ALA A 40 3.90 -5.35 3.25
C ALA A 40 2.50 -5.45 2.63
N ALA A 41 2.33 -6.33 1.64
CA ALA A 41 1.02 -6.62 1.07
C ALA A 41 0.06 -7.21 2.11
N ARG A 42 0.54 -8.11 3.00
CA ARG A 42 -0.27 -8.70 4.07
C ARG A 42 -0.76 -7.64 5.05
N VAL A 43 0.12 -6.74 5.49
CA VAL A 43 -0.25 -5.60 6.35
C VAL A 43 -1.33 -4.75 5.68
N THR A 44 -1.13 -4.42 4.41
CA THR A 44 -2.09 -3.63 3.62
C THR A 44 -3.45 -4.30 3.49
N CYS A 45 -3.49 -5.58 3.09
CA CYS A 45 -4.75 -6.31 2.96
C CYS A 45 -5.47 -6.43 4.31
N ARG A 46 -4.73 -6.61 5.41
CA ARG A 46 -5.31 -6.67 6.75
C ARG A 46 -5.87 -5.32 7.18
N GLN A 47 -5.12 -4.23 6.99
CA GLN A 47 -5.56 -2.87 7.28
C GLN A 47 -6.85 -2.50 6.52
N LEU A 48 -7.00 -2.98 5.28
CA LEU A 48 -8.16 -2.73 4.43
C LEU A 48 -9.33 -3.72 4.64
N GLY A 49 -9.21 -4.71 5.54
CA GLY A 49 -10.24 -5.72 5.73
C GLY A 49 -10.42 -6.67 4.52
N CYS A 50 -9.36 -6.87 3.75
CA CYS A 50 -9.30 -7.74 2.58
C CYS A 50 -8.79 -9.15 2.88
N GLY A 51 -8.44 -9.44 4.14
CA GLY A 51 -7.89 -10.73 4.56
C GLY A 51 -6.38 -10.80 4.33
N THR A 52 -5.89 -11.97 3.91
CA THR A 52 -4.45 -12.21 3.69
C THR A 52 -4.08 -11.94 2.23
N ALA A 53 -2.94 -11.26 2.02
CA ALA A 53 -2.41 -11.03 0.68
C ALA A 53 -2.02 -12.34 -0.02
N VAL A 54 -2.38 -12.45 -1.30
CA VAL A 54 -2.05 -13.59 -2.16
C VAL A 54 -0.78 -13.34 -2.97
N SER A 55 -0.52 -12.08 -3.32
CA SER A 55 0.63 -11.67 -4.14
C SER A 55 1.00 -10.22 -3.86
N ALA A 56 2.28 -9.89 -4.02
CA ALA A 56 2.81 -8.53 -3.98
C ALA A 56 3.46 -8.19 -5.34
N PRO A 57 2.67 -7.85 -6.37
CA PRO A 57 3.24 -7.49 -7.66
C PRO A 57 3.86 -6.09 -7.62
N GLY A 58 5.13 -5.98 -8.01
CA GLY A 58 5.82 -4.71 -8.25
C GLY A 58 5.66 -4.22 -9.70
N SER A 59 6.60 -3.37 -10.11
CA SER A 59 6.81 -2.82 -11.45
C SER A 59 5.55 -2.24 -12.06
N ALA A 60 4.78 -1.53 -11.23
CA ALA A 60 3.54 -0.87 -11.62
C ALA A 60 2.56 -1.77 -12.39
N ARG A 61 2.38 -3.03 -11.96
CA ARG A 61 1.44 -4.00 -12.58
C ARG A 61 0.02 -3.44 -12.78
N PHE A 62 -0.44 -2.61 -11.86
CA PHE A 62 -1.74 -1.94 -11.90
C PHE A 62 -1.66 -0.52 -12.50
N GLY A 63 -0.66 -0.26 -13.32
CA GLY A 63 -0.35 1.06 -13.88
C GLY A 63 0.49 1.92 -12.94
N PRO A 64 1.37 2.78 -13.48
CA PRO A 64 2.14 3.72 -12.67
C PRO A 64 1.22 4.77 -12.07
N GLY A 65 1.41 5.11 -10.80
CA GLY A 65 0.75 6.30 -10.25
C GLY A 65 1.38 7.56 -10.82
N THR A 66 0.57 8.60 -11.01
CA THR A 66 1.02 9.94 -11.42
C THR A 66 1.34 10.85 -10.23
N ASP A 67 0.97 10.39 -9.04
CA ASP A 67 1.13 11.10 -7.78
C ASP A 67 2.51 10.81 -7.12
N PRO A 68 2.93 11.63 -6.14
CA PRO A 68 4.23 11.46 -5.50
C PRO A 68 4.39 10.08 -4.85
N ILE A 69 5.63 9.64 -4.72
CA ILE A 69 5.97 8.48 -3.90
C ILE A 69 6.02 8.95 -2.45
N TRP A 70 5.12 8.46 -1.61
CA TRP A 70 5.08 8.81 -0.18
C TRP A 70 5.89 7.85 0.68
N LEU A 71 5.95 6.58 0.29
CA LEU A 71 6.67 5.56 1.00
C LEU A 71 7.69 4.92 0.08
N ASP A 72 8.93 4.90 0.55
CA ASP A 72 10.06 4.22 -0.06
C ASP A 72 10.77 3.41 1.03
N GLY A 73 11.23 2.21 0.71
CA GLY A 73 11.87 1.32 1.69
C GLY A 73 10.91 0.72 2.73
N THR A 74 9.64 0.45 2.39
CA THR A 74 8.71 -0.24 3.30
C THR A 74 9.21 -1.65 3.63
N HIS A 75 9.71 -1.83 4.86
CA HIS A 75 10.18 -3.11 5.38
C HIS A 75 9.24 -3.60 6.48
N CYS A 76 8.21 -4.35 6.09
CA CYS A 76 7.26 -4.91 7.04
C CYS A 76 7.68 -6.32 7.48
N THR A 77 7.45 -6.67 8.75
CA THR A 77 7.51 -8.05 9.25
C THR A 77 6.26 -8.86 8.84
N GLY A 78 5.16 -8.17 8.53
CA GLY A 78 3.87 -8.77 8.18
C GLY A 78 2.91 -8.88 9.37
N GLU A 79 3.33 -8.44 10.56
CA GLU A 79 2.56 -8.46 11.80
C GLU A 79 2.07 -7.07 12.23
N GLU A 80 2.48 -6.01 11.51
CA GLU A 80 2.09 -4.63 11.74
C GLU A 80 0.61 -4.37 11.46
N LEU A 81 -0.06 -3.57 12.29
CA LEU A 81 -1.50 -3.30 12.12
C LEU A 81 -1.77 -2.35 10.95
N THR A 82 -0.83 -1.44 10.67
CA THR A 82 -0.93 -0.46 9.58
C THR A 82 0.39 -0.37 8.82
N LEU A 83 0.33 0.05 7.55
CA LEU A 83 1.52 0.22 6.72
C LEU A 83 2.48 1.31 7.26
N ALA A 84 1.99 2.20 8.12
CA ALA A 84 2.79 3.24 8.80
C ALA A 84 3.63 2.73 9.98
N GLN A 85 3.41 1.48 10.40
CA GLN A 85 4.18 0.83 11.46
C GLN A 85 5.33 -0.01 10.91
N CYS A 86 5.35 -0.16 9.58
CA CYS A 86 6.57 -0.40 8.84
C CYS A 86 7.30 0.96 8.68
#